data_AF-A0A7Y2BVL3-F1
#
_entry.id   AF-A0A7Y2BVL3-F1
#
_cell.length_a   1.000
_cell.length_b   1.000
_cell.length_c   1.000
_cell.angle_alpha   90.00
_cell.angle_beta   90.00
_cell.angle_gamma   90.00
#
_symmetry.space_group_name_H-M   'P 1'
#
loop_
_entity.id
_entity.type
_entity.pdbx_description
1 polymer ?
#
loop_
_entity_poly.entity_id
_entity_poly.type
_entity_poly.pdbx_seq_one_letter_code
_entity_poly.pdbx_strand_id
1 'polypeptide(L)'
;MKKCVMLMLCLGAFAINSYSQIQTPEFGKGIQILGKDSSYYSKIGYRFQNLYVGSWTINDGLTDYKASFLVRRMRLKFDGWAVNPKIKYKLELALSNRDNSGGSGPEFRKAANIVLDASVSYNFYKNFTIQFGQRKLPGNVERVI
;
A
#
# COMPACT_ATOMS: atom_id res chain seq x y z
N MET A 1 25.96 -35.52 -38.14
CA MET A 1 24.52 -35.47 -37.80
C MET A 1 24.25 -35.87 -36.34
N LYS A 2 24.59 -37.09 -35.89
CA LYS A 2 24.31 -37.56 -34.51
C LYS A 2 24.90 -36.67 -33.39
N LYS A 3 26.13 -36.14 -33.58
CA LYS A 3 26.77 -35.22 -32.61
C LYS A 3 26.06 -33.87 -32.47
N CYS A 4 25.53 -33.33 -33.58
CA CYS A 4 24.78 -32.08 -33.56
C CYS A 4 23.42 -32.23 -32.87
N VAL A 5 22.75 -33.38 -33.09
CA VAL A 5 21.48 -33.72 -32.42
C VAL A 5 21.68 -33.86 -30.90
N MET A 6 22.78 -34.48 -30.47
CA MET A 6 23.12 -34.62 -29.06
C MET A 6 23.40 -33.26 -28.40
N LEU A 7 24.08 -32.35 -29.09
CA LEU A 7 24.35 -31.00 -28.59
C LEU A 7 23.05 -30.18 -28.43
N MET A 8 22.12 -30.30 -29.39
CA MET A 8 20.80 -29.68 -29.31
C MET A 8 19.96 -30.21 -28.14
N LEU A 9 20.02 -31.51 -27.88
CA LEU A 9 19.31 -32.14 -26.75
C LEU A 9 19.87 -31.64 -25.39
N CYS A 10 21.20 -31.53 -25.28
CA CYS A 10 21.83 -30.99 -24.07
C CYS A 10 21.49 -29.51 -23.83
N LEU A 11 21.45 -28.69 -24.87
CA LEU A 11 21.06 -27.28 -24.76
C LEU A 11 19.58 -27.12 -24.36
N GLY A 12 18.69 -27.98 -24.87
CA GLY A 12 17.28 -28.02 -24.47
C GLY A 12 17.08 -28.41 -23.00
N ALA A 13 17.91 -29.31 -22.47
CA ALA A 13 17.85 -29.74 -21.07
C ALA A 13 18.31 -28.67 -20.07
N PHE A 14 19.16 -27.71 -20.48
CA PHE A 14 19.54 -26.58 -19.64
C PHE A 14 18.48 -25.47 -19.59
N ALA A 15 17.69 -25.30 -20.66
CA ALA A 15 16.69 -24.23 -20.75
C ALA A 15 15.51 -24.39 -19.75
N ILE A 16 15.21 -25.62 -19.33
CA ILE A 16 14.08 -25.95 -18.44
C ILE A 16 14.30 -25.61 -16.95
N ASN A 17 15.51 -25.21 -16.54
CA ASN A 17 15.81 -24.90 -15.13
C ASN A 17 15.73 -23.40 -14.77
N SER A 18 15.11 -22.58 -15.61
CA SER A 18 14.91 -21.16 -15.32
C SER A 18 13.77 -20.96 -14.32
N TYR A 19 14.04 -21.17 -13.04
CA TYR A 19 13.14 -20.73 -11.97
C TYR A 19 13.29 -19.22 -11.79
N SER A 20 12.19 -18.47 -11.95
CA SER A 20 12.17 -17.07 -11.54
C SER A 20 12.50 -16.97 -10.06
N GLN A 21 13.51 -16.19 -9.72
CA GLN A 21 13.91 -15.92 -8.34
C GLN A 21 12.85 -15.10 -7.58
N ILE A 22 11.90 -14.51 -8.31
CA ILE A 22 10.80 -13.70 -7.78
C ILE A 22 9.48 -14.42 -8.05
N GLN A 23 8.79 -14.80 -6.98
CA GLN A 23 7.38 -15.20 -7.06
C GLN A 23 6.54 -13.94 -7.24
N THR A 24 5.87 -13.82 -8.39
CA THR A 24 4.95 -12.71 -8.64
C THR A 24 3.67 -12.92 -7.83
N PRO A 25 3.27 -11.97 -6.98
CA PRO A 25 2.03 -12.08 -6.23
C PRO A 25 0.81 -12.01 -7.14
N GLU A 26 -0.31 -12.57 -6.70
CA GLU A 26 -1.59 -12.41 -7.40
C GLU A 26 -1.96 -10.93 -7.56
N PHE A 27 -2.67 -10.65 -8.65
CA PHE A 27 -3.21 -9.32 -8.90
C PHE A 27 -4.08 -8.83 -7.73
N GLY A 28 -3.94 -7.55 -7.37
CA GLY A 28 -4.67 -6.93 -6.26
C GLY A 28 -4.04 -7.14 -4.87
N LYS A 29 -3.09 -8.09 -4.69
CA LYS A 29 -2.41 -8.30 -3.41
C LYS A 29 -1.22 -7.37 -3.17
N GLY A 30 -0.94 -6.45 -4.10
CA GLY A 30 0.21 -5.55 -4.08
C GLY A 30 1.52 -6.29 -4.35
N ILE A 31 2.64 -5.56 -4.38
CA ILE A 31 3.98 -6.14 -4.52
C ILE A 31 4.39 -6.66 -3.16
N GLN A 32 4.69 -7.96 -3.06
CA GLN A 32 5.11 -8.60 -1.83
C GLN A 32 6.53 -9.12 -1.98
N ILE A 33 7.39 -8.71 -1.07
CA ILE A 33 8.81 -9.04 -1.07
C ILE A 33 9.08 -9.74 0.26
N LEU A 34 9.44 -11.02 0.20
CA LEU A 34 9.87 -11.81 1.34
C LEU A 34 11.37 -12.09 1.19
N GLY A 35 12.15 -11.77 2.22
CA GLY A 35 13.56 -12.14 2.28
C GLY A 35 13.73 -13.66 2.23
N LYS A 36 14.74 -14.16 1.52
CA LYS A 36 15.01 -15.60 1.39
C LYS A 36 15.16 -16.31 2.74
N ASP A 37 15.67 -15.59 3.72
CA ASP A 37 15.90 -16.00 5.10
C ASP A 37 14.71 -15.75 6.05
N SER A 38 13.61 -15.18 5.54
CA SER A 38 12.50 -14.70 6.37
C SER A 38 12.95 -13.76 7.49
N SER A 39 13.95 -12.90 7.25
CA SER A 39 14.31 -11.80 8.15
C SER A 39 13.55 -10.52 7.86
N TYR A 40 12.93 -10.43 6.68
CA TYR A 40 12.21 -9.24 6.24
C TYR A 40 11.00 -9.60 5.38
N TYR A 41 9.92 -8.85 5.57
CA TYR A 41 8.77 -8.85 4.68
C TYR A 41 8.33 -7.41 4.40
N SER A 42 7.98 -7.15 3.15
CA SER A 42 7.38 -5.90 2.74
C SER A 42 6.27 -6.13 1.75
N LYS A 43 5.19 -5.40 1.96
CA LYS A 43 4.07 -5.28 1.05
C LYS A 43 3.93 -3.84 0.64
N ILE A 44 4.11 -3.59 -0.65
CA ILE A 44 3.88 -2.31 -1.29
C ILE A 44 2.51 -2.37 -1.98
N GLY A 45 1.56 -1.63 -1.42
CA GLY A 45 0.21 -1.48 -1.93
C GLY A 45 -0.02 -0.09 -2.51
N TYR A 46 -0.89 -0.02 -3.50
CA TYR A 46 -1.38 1.24 -4.05
C TYR A 46 -2.90 1.26 -3.96
N ARG A 47 -3.47 2.41 -3.56
CA ARG A 47 -4.92 2.63 -3.53
C ARG A 47 -5.27 3.85 -4.36
N PHE A 48 -6.11 3.64 -5.36
CA PHE A 48 -6.61 4.69 -6.23
C PHE A 48 -8.13 4.72 -6.21
N GLN A 49 -8.71 5.90 -5.97
CA GLN A 49 -10.15 6.09 -5.90
C GLN A 49 -10.53 7.41 -6.56
N ASN A 50 -11.33 7.32 -7.62
CA ASN A 50 -12.00 8.46 -8.24
C ASN A 50 -13.37 8.69 -7.59
N LEU A 51 -13.80 9.95 -7.54
CA LEU A 51 -15.11 10.35 -7.07
C LEU A 51 -15.74 11.29 -8.09
N TYR A 52 -16.95 10.93 -8.53
CA TYR A 52 -17.86 11.81 -9.22
C TYR A 52 -18.98 12.20 -8.26
N VAL A 53 -19.31 13.48 -8.18
CA VAL A 53 -20.45 14.00 -7.40
C VAL A 53 -21.26 14.93 -8.28
N GLY A 54 -22.54 14.62 -8.46
CA GLY A 54 -23.53 15.52 -9.02
C GLY A 54 -24.52 15.94 -7.93
N SER A 55 -24.80 17.23 -7.79
CA SER A 55 -25.75 17.77 -6.82
C SER A 55 -26.71 18.75 -7.47
N TRP A 56 -27.93 18.79 -6.98
CA TRP A 56 -28.97 19.74 -7.35
C TRP A 56 -29.45 20.46 -6.09
N THR A 57 -29.85 21.71 -6.22
CA THR A 57 -30.56 22.45 -5.18
C THR A 57 -32.07 22.25 -5.38
N ILE A 58 -32.76 21.83 -4.32
CA ILE A 58 -34.22 21.66 -4.34
C ILE A 58 -34.86 22.92 -3.77
N ASN A 59 -35.56 23.68 -4.63
CA ASN A 59 -36.39 24.82 -4.24
C ASN A 59 -37.49 25.01 -5.29
N ASP A 60 -38.71 24.54 -5.00
CA ASP A 60 -39.85 24.46 -5.95
C ASP A 60 -39.52 23.86 -7.33
N GLY A 61 -38.53 22.96 -7.35
CA GLY A 61 -37.98 22.33 -8.55
C GLY A 61 -36.52 21.93 -8.36
N LEU A 62 -35.94 21.25 -9.34
CA LEU A 62 -34.50 20.96 -9.40
C LEU A 62 -33.79 22.11 -10.11
N THR A 63 -32.97 22.86 -9.39
CA THR A 63 -32.19 23.98 -9.92
C THR A 63 -30.72 23.87 -9.52
N ASP A 64 -29.83 24.65 -10.15
CA ASP A 64 -28.40 24.73 -9.83
C ASP A 64 -27.65 23.38 -9.82
N TYR A 65 -27.62 22.71 -10.98
CA TYR A 65 -26.83 21.49 -11.13
C TYR A 65 -25.34 21.78 -11.02
N LYS A 66 -24.66 21.05 -10.12
CA LYS A 66 -23.21 21.07 -9.98
C LYS A 66 -22.66 19.67 -10.10
N ALA A 67 -21.63 19.51 -10.93
CA ALA A 67 -20.89 18.27 -11.07
C ALA A 67 -19.42 18.50 -10.70
N SER A 68 -18.81 17.51 -10.04
CA SER A 68 -17.37 17.49 -9.76
C SER A 68 -16.82 16.10 -10.03
N PHE A 69 -15.63 16.06 -10.62
CA PHE A 69 -14.86 14.83 -10.80
C PHE A 69 -13.46 15.04 -10.22
N LEU A 70 -13.03 14.14 -9.34
CA LEU A 70 -11.74 14.25 -8.68
C LEU A 70 -11.15 12.90 -8.29
N VAL A 71 -9.83 12.85 -8.20
CA VAL A 71 -9.11 11.75 -7.54
C VAL A 71 -9.22 11.94 -6.04
N ARG A 72 -10.11 11.19 -5.39
CA ARG A 72 -10.41 11.35 -3.96
C ARG A 72 -9.29 10.83 -3.10
N ARG A 73 -8.72 9.68 -3.43
CA ARG A 73 -7.64 9.05 -2.68
C ARG A 73 -6.62 8.45 -3.62
N MET A 74 -5.38 8.83 -3.42
CA MET A 74 -4.22 8.21 -4.04
C MET A 74 -3.23 7.93 -2.92
N ARG A 75 -3.07 6.66 -2.55
CA ARG A 75 -2.23 6.29 -1.41
C ARG A 75 -1.22 5.23 -1.76
N LEU A 76 0.00 5.41 -1.25
CA LEU A 76 1.01 4.38 -1.19
C LEU A 76 1.03 3.80 0.21
N LYS A 77 0.97 2.47 0.30
CA LYS A 77 0.99 1.73 1.56
C LYS A 77 2.21 0.82 1.57
N PHE A 78 3.00 0.92 2.63
CA PHE A 78 4.12 0.05 2.91
C PHE A 78 3.84 -0.61 4.26
N ASP A 79 3.54 -1.90 4.23
CA ASP A 79 3.28 -2.69 5.42
C ASP A 79 4.30 -3.82 5.48
N GLY A 80 4.88 -4.10 6.63
CA GLY A 80 5.89 -5.13 6.72
C GLY A 80 6.46 -5.36 8.10
N TRP A 81 7.49 -6.20 8.15
CA TRP A 81 8.30 -6.40 9.34
C TRP A 81 9.77 -6.51 8.95
N ALA A 82 10.64 -6.09 9.88
CA ALA A 82 12.08 -6.06 9.69
C ALA A 82 12.78 -6.77 10.85
N VAL A 83 13.86 -7.50 10.55
CA VAL A 83 14.62 -8.37 11.48
C VAL A 83 13.82 -9.58 11.95
N ASN A 84 12.60 -9.38 12.46
CA ASN A 84 11.71 -10.45 12.89
C ASN A 84 10.23 -10.01 12.80
N PRO A 85 9.27 -10.95 12.80
CA PRO A 85 7.84 -10.62 12.76
C PRO A 85 7.30 -9.84 13.96
N LYS A 86 8.11 -9.66 15.03
CA LYS A 86 7.72 -8.90 16.22
C LYS A 86 7.88 -7.39 16.01
N ILE A 87 8.77 -6.96 15.11
CA ILE A 87 8.99 -5.55 14.76
C ILE A 87 8.29 -5.28 13.42
N LYS A 88 7.08 -4.70 13.50
CA LYS A 88 6.27 -4.35 12.33
C LYS A 88 6.36 -2.87 12.05
N TYR A 89 6.44 -2.50 10.78
CA TYR A 89 6.35 -1.11 10.35
C TYR A 89 5.11 -0.92 9.48
N LYS A 90 4.58 0.31 9.52
CA LYS A 90 3.49 0.75 8.66
C LYS A 90 3.75 2.19 8.22
N LEU A 91 3.73 2.40 6.92
CA LEU A 91 3.79 3.71 6.28
C LEU A 91 2.65 3.85 5.27
N GLU A 92 1.82 4.88 5.42
CA GLU A 92 0.75 5.23 4.49
C GLU A 92 0.93 6.69 4.08
N LEU A 93 1.22 6.90 2.80
CA LEU A 93 1.40 8.23 2.20
C LEU A 93 0.19 8.58 1.34
N ALA A 94 -0.34 9.78 1.49
CA ALA A 94 -1.34 10.36 0.63
C ALA A 94 -0.67 11.25 -0.43
N LEU A 95 -1.15 11.14 -1.67
CA LEU A 95 -0.57 11.82 -2.83
C LEU A 95 -1.57 12.73 -3.55
N SER A 96 -2.88 12.56 -3.33
CA SER A 96 -3.88 13.46 -3.92
C SER A 96 -4.18 14.64 -3.01
N ASN A 97 -4.38 15.82 -3.60
CA ASN A 97 -4.66 17.06 -2.85
C ASN A 97 -5.88 16.93 -1.92
N ARG A 98 -6.91 16.19 -2.34
CA ARG A 98 -8.11 15.95 -1.52
C ARG A 98 -7.86 15.01 -0.34
N ASP A 99 -6.87 14.12 -0.44
CA ASP A 99 -6.51 13.17 0.61
C ASP A 99 -5.49 13.78 1.59
N ASN A 100 -4.61 14.64 1.09
CA ASN A 100 -3.60 15.41 1.84
C ASN A 100 -4.16 16.56 2.70
N SER A 101 -5.48 16.70 2.83
CA SER A 101 -6.21 17.76 3.55
C SER A 101 -5.31 18.73 4.32
N GLY A 102 -5.24 20.01 3.94
CA GLY A 102 -4.31 20.97 4.55
C GLY A 102 -4.33 20.92 6.08
N GLY A 103 -3.15 20.81 6.70
CA GLY A 103 -3.00 20.78 8.15
C GLY A 103 -3.77 21.92 8.81
N SER A 104 -4.73 21.57 9.66
CA SER A 104 -5.72 22.53 10.18
C SER A 104 -5.19 23.39 11.32
N GLY A 105 -4.01 23.06 11.86
CA GLY A 105 -3.37 23.74 12.98
C GLY A 105 -2.07 24.48 12.63
N PRO A 106 -1.69 25.51 13.39
CA PRO A 106 -0.42 26.24 13.22
C PRO A 106 0.82 25.34 13.34
N GLU A 107 0.72 24.23 14.06
CA GLU A 107 1.78 23.24 14.26
C GLU A 107 2.24 22.60 12.94
N PHE A 108 1.35 22.56 11.94
CA PHE A 108 1.58 21.94 10.63
C PHE A 108 1.90 22.96 9.54
N ARG A 109 2.02 24.26 9.87
CA ARG A 109 2.33 25.35 8.92
C ARG A 109 1.42 25.38 7.68
N LYS A 110 0.16 24.89 7.80
CA LYS A 110 -0.78 24.69 6.68
C LYS A 110 -0.21 23.81 5.55
N ALA A 111 0.77 22.95 5.85
CA ALA A 111 1.36 22.04 4.88
C ALA A 111 0.39 20.90 4.52
N ALA A 112 0.67 20.26 3.39
CA ALA A 112 -0.03 19.06 2.96
C ALA A 112 0.25 17.90 3.94
N ASN A 113 -0.82 17.25 4.42
CA ASN A 113 -0.74 16.06 5.27
C ASN A 113 -0.42 14.81 4.43
N ILE A 114 0.81 14.73 3.96
CA ILE A 114 1.29 13.64 3.10
C ILE A 114 1.41 12.33 3.89
N VAL A 115 1.87 12.39 5.14
CA VAL A 115 2.06 11.20 5.98
C VAL A 115 0.78 10.94 6.78
N LEU A 116 0.03 9.89 6.41
CA LEU A 116 -1.20 9.51 7.11
C LEU A 116 -0.91 8.60 8.30
N ASP A 117 -0.15 7.52 8.06
CA ASP A 117 0.34 6.62 9.09
C ASP A 117 1.87 6.47 8.89
N ALA A 118 2.66 6.63 9.93
CA ALA A 118 4.10 6.32 9.96
C ALA A 118 4.42 5.81 11.37
N SER A 119 4.41 4.49 11.54
CA SER A 119 4.54 3.88 12.86
C SER A 119 5.36 2.59 12.82
N VAL A 120 6.01 2.31 13.93
CA VAL A 120 6.68 1.05 14.23
C VAL A 120 6.00 0.43 15.45
N SER A 121 5.77 -0.87 15.42
CA SER A 121 5.14 -1.63 16.48
C SER A 121 6.03 -2.80 16.87
N TYR A 122 6.33 -2.92 18.17
CA TYR A 122 7.15 -3.98 18.72
C TYR A 122 6.34 -4.83 19.70
N ASN A 123 6.16 -6.11 19.37
CA ASN A 123 5.53 -7.10 20.23
C ASN A 123 6.60 -7.78 21.11
N PHE A 124 6.67 -7.38 22.38
CA PHE A 124 7.70 -7.89 23.29
C PHE A 124 7.24 -9.13 24.06
N TYR A 125 5.95 -9.25 24.38
CA TYR A 125 5.42 -10.38 25.13
C TYR A 125 3.94 -10.63 24.82
N LYS A 126 3.58 -11.83 24.32
CA LYS A 126 2.19 -12.24 24.02
C LYS A 126 1.40 -11.15 23.29
N ASN A 127 0.45 -10.51 23.97
CA ASN A 127 -0.42 -9.49 23.40
C ASN A 127 0.04 -8.06 23.75
N PHE A 128 1.15 -7.91 24.46
CA PHE A 128 1.74 -6.62 24.78
C PHE A 128 2.58 -6.14 23.60
N THR A 129 2.12 -5.05 23.00
CA THR A 129 2.75 -4.39 21.86
C THR A 129 2.91 -2.92 22.20
N ILE A 130 4.13 -2.41 22.04
CA ILE A 130 4.39 -0.96 22.09
C ILE A 130 4.37 -0.44 20.66
N GLN A 131 3.64 0.64 20.42
CA GLN A 131 3.60 1.32 19.14
C GLN A 131 4.16 2.74 19.30
N PHE A 132 5.03 3.11 18.37
CA PHE A 132 5.64 4.43 18.30
C PHE A 132 5.41 5.04 16.92
N GLY A 133 5.15 6.35 16.88
CA GLY A 133 4.91 7.11 15.66
C GLY A 133 3.46 7.56 15.49
N GLN A 134 3.14 8.01 14.29
CA GLN A 134 1.81 8.48 13.93
C GLN A 134 0.98 7.34 13.35
N ARG A 135 -0.15 7.01 13.96
CA ARG A 135 -1.11 6.05 13.38
C ARG A 135 -2.50 6.34 13.91
N LYS A 136 -3.50 5.96 13.13
CA LYS A 136 -4.89 5.85 13.61
C LYS A 136 -4.97 4.92 14.83
N LEU A 137 -5.65 5.39 15.88
CA LEU A 137 -5.88 4.62 17.10
C LEU A 137 -6.83 3.43 16.83
N PRO A 138 -6.61 2.28 17.48
CA PRO A 138 -7.39 1.05 17.24
C PRO A 138 -8.85 1.14 17.71
N GLY A 139 -9.20 2.12 18.54
CA GLY A 139 -10.56 2.30 19.06
C GLY A 139 -11.57 2.88 18.05
N ASN A 140 -11.13 3.37 16.89
CA ASN A 140 -12.03 4.03 15.95
C ASN A 140 -12.56 3.07 14.86
N VAL A 141 -13.47 2.17 15.25
CA VAL A 141 -13.95 1.03 14.43
C VAL A 141 -14.48 1.44 13.05
N GLU A 142 -15.21 2.56 12.93
CA GLU A 142 -15.73 3.08 11.66
C GLU A 142 -14.62 3.43 10.63
N ARG A 143 -13.41 3.66 11.12
CA ARG A 143 -12.25 4.09 10.32
C ARG A 143 -11.18 3.01 10.16
N VAL A 144 -11.40 1.84 10.78
CA VAL A 144 -10.61 0.63 10.53
C VAL A 144 -11.15 0.00 9.25
N ILE A 145 -10.50 0.30 8.12
CA ILE A 145 -10.80 -0.28 6.80
C ILE A 145 -9.53 -0.90 6.23
#